data_AF-W7SRJ3-F1
#
_entry.id   AF-W7SRJ3-F1
#
_cell.length_a   1.000
_cell.length_b   1.000
_cell.length_c   1.000
_cell.angle_alpha   90.00
_cell.angle_beta   90.00
_cell.angle_gamma   90.00
#
_symmetry.space_group_name_H-M   'P 1'
#
loop_
_entity.id
_entity.type
_entity.pdbx_description
1 polymer ?
#
loop_
_entity_poly.entity_id
_entity_poly.type
_entity_poly.pdbx_seq_one_letter_code
_entity_poly.pdbx_strand_id
1 'polypeptide(L)'
;MSTTAIVIVVVVVVVLLAAGLAARPYLKRRQLQAKFGPEYDHLVRDKGDRRTAEQELEERQRRHEKFELRPLTDESREGYLRDWAWAQEQFVDSPRGAVRRADELVGQIMRDRGYPVEGAEQQIADLSVEHSKVLGNYRIAHDISSRGDDDPPSTEDLRNAMRHYRTLVEDLLDHATTERSK
;
A
#
# COMPACT_ATOMS: atom_id res chain seq x y z
N MET A 1 -36.63 -18.43 -39.55
CA MET A 1 -35.15 -18.30 -39.60
C MET A 1 -34.59 -19.62 -40.12
N SER A 2 -33.67 -19.62 -41.08
CA SER A 2 -33.08 -20.85 -41.60
C SER A 2 -32.25 -21.54 -40.51
N THR A 3 -32.27 -22.87 -40.46
CA THR A 3 -31.46 -23.68 -39.54
C THR A 3 -29.99 -23.27 -39.57
N THR A 4 -29.46 -22.94 -40.75
CA THR A 4 -28.11 -22.38 -40.93
C THR A 4 -27.88 -21.08 -40.15
N ALA A 5 -28.84 -20.15 -40.16
CA ALA A 5 -28.72 -18.90 -39.41
C ALA A 5 -28.72 -19.14 -37.89
N ILE A 6 -29.53 -20.09 -37.40
CA ILE A 6 -29.57 -20.47 -35.98
C ILE A 6 -28.23 -21.09 -35.57
N VAL A 7 -27.66 -22.00 -36.38
CA VAL A 7 -26.37 -22.63 -36.10
C VAL A 7 -25.24 -21.59 -36.05
N ILE A 8 -25.21 -20.64 -36.99
CA ILE A 8 -24.21 -19.57 -36.98
C ILE A 8 -24.31 -18.73 -35.70
N VAL A 9 -25.51 -18.33 -35.30
CA VAL A 9 -25.72 -17.54 -34.07
C VAL A 9 -25.22 -18.32 -32.84
N VAL A 10 -25.57 -19.60 -32.72
CA VAL A 10 -25.13 -20.44 -31.59
C VAL A 10 -23.60 -20.56 -31.55
N VAL A 11 -22.95 -20.81 -32.69
CA VAL A 11 -21.49 -20.89 -32.77
C VAL A 11 -20.84 -19.56 -32.36
N VAL A 12 -21.36 -18.42 -32.85
CA VAL A 12 -20.86 -17.09 -32.46
C VAL A 12 -20.99 -16.86 -30.96
N VAL A 13 -22.14 -17.19 -30.36
CA VAL A 13 -22.35 -17.06 -28.91
C VAL A 13 -21.35 -17.92 -28.12
N VAL A 14 -21.14 -19.17 -28.52
CA VAL A 14 -20.20 -20.08 -27.86
C VAL A 14 -18.76 -19.57 -27.98
N VAL A 15 -18.35 -19.08 -29.16
CA VAL A 15 -17.02 -18.50 -29.38
C VAL A 15 -16.83 -17.25 -28.51
N LEU A 16 -17.83 -16.37 -28.42
CA LEU A 16 -17.76 -15.17 -27.58
C LEU A 16 -17.67 -15.53 -26.08
N LEU A 17 -18.42 -16.53 -25.62
CA LEU A 17 -18.34 -17.02 -24.24
C LEU A 17 -16.96 -17.62 -23.94
N ALA A 18 -16.44 -18.45 -24.84
CA ALA A 18 -15.11 -19.04 -24.70
C ALA A 18 -14.01 -17.98 -24.68
N ALA A 19 -14.07 -17.00 -25.59
CA ALA A 19 -13.14 -15.87 -25.62
C ALA A 19 -13.20 -15.03 -24.34
N GLY A 20 -14.40 -14.75 -23.82
CA GLY A 20 -14.59 -14.04 -22.55
C GLY A 20 -13.99 -14.78 -21.36
N LEU A 21 -14.21 -16.10 -21.27
CA LEU A 21 -13.62 -16.94 -20.21
C LEU A 21 -12.09 -17.02 -20.31
N ALA A 22 -11.55 -17.13 -21.52
CA ALA A 22 -10.11 -17.13 -21.76
C ALA A 22 -9.44 -15.78 -21.45
N ALA A 23 -10.14 -14.67 -21.67
CA ALA A 23 -9.63 -13.31 -21.42
C ALA A 23 -9.68 -12.90 -19.95
N ARG A 24 -10.59 -13.46 -19.14
CA ARG A 24 -10.76 -13.12 -17.71
C ARG A 24 -9.46 -13.11 -16.88
N PRO A 25 -8.63 -14.17 -16.86
CA PRO A 25 -7.40 -14.17 -16.06
C PRO A 25 -6.42 -13.08 -16.51
N TYR A 26 -6.35 -12.81 -17.81
CA TYR A 26 -5.51 -11.75 -18.36
C TYR A 26 -5.96 -10.35 -17.92
N LEU A 27 -7.27 -10.09 -18.00
CA LEU A 27 -7.86 -8.81 -17.59
C LEU A 27 -7.69 -8.57 -16.09
N LYS A 28 -7.96 -9.58 -15.27
CA LYS A 28 -7.81 -9.52 -13.81
C LYS A 28 -6.38 -9.22 -13.41
N ARG A 29 -5.41 -9.90 -14.01
CA ARG A 29 -3.99 -9.63 -13.80
C ARG A 29 -3.63 -8.19 -14.13
N ARG A 30 -4.08 -7.67 -15.28
CA ARG A 30 -3.83 -6.26 -15.64
C ARG A 30 -4.42 -5.29 -14.63
N GLN A 31 -5.61 -5.57 -14.10
CA GLN A 31 -6.23 -4.75 -13.07
C GLN A 31 -5.41 -4.75 -11.76
N LEU A 32 -4.97 -5.92 -11.30
CA LEU A 32 -4.13 -6.04 -10.10
C LEU A 32 -2.79 -5.33 -10.30
N GLN A 33 -2.11 -5.55 -11.43
CA GLN A 33 -0.85 -4.89 -11.73
C GLN A 33 -1.01 -3.37 -11.85
N ALA A 34 -2.11 -2.89 -12.44
CA ALA A 34 -2.38 -1.46 -12.53
C ALA A 34 -2.66 -0.81 -11.16
N LYS A 35 -3.34 -1.52 -10.25
CA LYS A 35 -3.67 -1.01 -8.92
C LYS A 35 -2.50 -1.08 -7.93
N PHE A 36 -1.81 -2.21 -7.88
CA PHE A 36 -0.71 -2.43 -6.93
C PHE A 36 0.67 -2.03 -7.47
N GLY A 37 0.82 -1.87 -8.78
CA GLY A 37 2.06 -1.40 -9.39
C GLY A 37 3.28 -2.21 -8.93
N PRO A 38 4.32 -1.57 -8.35
CA PRO A 38 5.51 -2.26 -7.86
C PRO A 38 5.23 -3.33 -6.79
N GLU A 39 4.19 -3.17 -5.97
CA GLU A 39 3.86 -4.15 -4.93
C GLU A 39 3.38 -5.48 -5.53
N TYR A 40 2.76 -5.45 -6.71
CA TYR A 40 2.41 -6.69 -7.43
C TYR A 40 3.68 -7.49 -7.73
N ASP A 41 4.68 -6.84 -8.33
CA ASP A 41 5.94 -7.51 -8.71
C ASP A 41 6.76 -7.92 -7.47
N HIS A 42 6.63 -7.19 -6.36
CA HIS A 42 7.22 -7.56 -5.08
C HIS A 42 6.58 -8.83 -4.52
N LEU A 43 5.24 -8.87 -4.41
CA LEU A 43 4.55 -10.01 -3.81
C LEU A 43 4.66 -11.29 -4.65
N VAL A 44 4.67 -11.17 -5.99
CA VAL A 44 4.92 -12.32 -6.87
C VAL A 44 6.33 -12.88 -6.65
N ARG A 45 7.34 -12.03 -6.44
CA ARG A 45 8.70 -12.47 -6.13
C ARG A 45 8.80 -13.11 -4.76
N ASP A 46 8.18 -12.49 -3.75
CA ASP A 46 8.15 -12.97 -2.37
C ASP A 46 7.49 -14.36 -2.23
N LYS A 47 6.31 -14.54 -2.84
CA LYS A 47 5.56 -15.80 -2.76
C LYS A 47 6.11 -16.89 -3.68
N GLY A 48 6.89 -16.54 -4.70
CA GLY A 48 7.38 -17.46 -5.73
C GLY A 48 6.30 -18.07 -6.63
N ASP A 49 5.02 -17.84 -6.32
CA ASP A 49 3.87 -18.26 -7.12
C ASP A 49 2.94 -17.07 -7.39
N ARG A 50 2.68 -16.84 -8.68
CA ARG A 50 1.82 -15.74 -9.13
C ARG A 50 0.39 -15.91 -8.64
N ARG A 51 -0.15 -17.13 -8.65
CA ARG A 51 -1.56 -17.35 -8.29
C ARG A 51 -1.81 -17.03 -6.81
N THR A 52 -0.89 -17.45 -5.96
CA THR A 52 -0.91 -17.16 -4.52
C THR A 52 -0.78 -15.66 -4.26
N ALA A 53 0.14 -14.98 -4.94
CA ALA A 53 0.27 -13.52 -4.82
C ALA A 53 -1.00 -12.78 -5.26
N GLU A 54 -1.59 -13.13 -6.41
CA GLU A 54 -2.85 -12.52 -6.88
C GLU A 54 -4.00 -12.75 -5.89
N GLN A 55 -4.11 -13.94 -5.30
CA GLN A 55 -5.11 -14.24 -4.27
C GLN A 55 -4.93 -13.39 -3.02
N GLU A 56 -3.70 -13.24 -2.54
CA GLU A 56 -3.42 -12.39 -1.37
C GLU A 56 -3.72 -10.91 -1.64
N LEU A 57 -3.39 -10.39 -2.84
CA LEU A 57 -3.72 -9.03 -3.24
C LEU A 57 -5.23 -8.78 -3.27
N GLU A 58 -6.01 -9.77 -3.72
CA GLU A 58 -7.48 -9.70 -3.66
C GLU A 58 -8.00 -9.70 -2.22
N GLU A 59 -7.41 -10.51 -1.35
CA GLU A 59 -7.78 -10.53 0.07
C GLU A 59 -7.46 -9.20 0.76
N ARG A 60 -6.31 -8.60 0.45
CA ARG A 60 -5.97 -7.23 0.91
C ARG A 60 -7.03 -6.23 0.48
N GLN A 61 -7.47 -6.26 -0.79
CA GLN A 61 -8.56 -5.39 -1.26
C GLN A 61 -9.87 -5.62 -0.50
N ARG A 62 -10.28 -6.88 -0.34
CA ARG A 62 -11.52 -7.22 0.36
C ARG A 62 -11.50 -6.85 1.84
N ARG A 63 -10.32 -6.86 2.49
CA ARG A 63 -10.17 -6.34 3.85
C ARG A 63 -10.23 -4.82 3.87
N HIS A 64 -9.51 -4.18 2.97
CA HIS A 64 -9.49 -2.72 2.84
C HIS A 64 -10.87 -2.12 2.60
N GLU A 65 -11.70 -2.77 1.79
CA GLU A 65 -13.10 -2.37 1.54
C GLU A 65 -13.97 -2.35 2.81
N LYS A 66 -13.53 -2.98 3.91
CA LYS A 66 -14.25 -2.98 5.19
C LYS A 66 -13.77 -1.88 6.14
N PHE A 67 -12.70 -1.18 5.81
CA PHE A 67 -12.18 -0.11 6.66
C PHE A 67 -13.06 1.15 6.51
N GLU A 68 -13.41 1.75 7.64
CA GLU A 68 -14.05 3.06 7.66
C GLU A 68 -12.97 4.13 7.61
N LEU A 69 -12.38 4.31 6.43
CA LEU A 69 -11.36 5.33 6.25
C LEU A 69 -11.96 6.73 6.36
N ARG A 70 -11.23 7.63 7.00
CA ARG A 70 -11.65 9.02 7.21
C ARG A 70 -10.59 9.99 6.70
N PRO A 71 -10.99 11.06 6.02
CA PRO A 71 -10.07 12.15 5.70
C PRO A 71 -9.63 12.82 7.00
N LEU A 72 -8.37 13.22 7.06
CA LEU A 72 -7.85 14.05 8.14
C LEU A 72 -8.43 15.46 8.03
N THR A 73 -8.66 16.09 9.16
CA THR A 73 -8.95 17.54 9.18
C THR A 73 -7.69 18.31 8.82
N ASP A 74 -7.86 19.54 8.31
CA ASP A 74 -6.73 20.41 8.01
C ASP A 74 -5.89 20.68 9.28
N GLU A 75 -6.55 20.81 10.44
CA GLU A 75 -5.91 20.97 11.75
C GLU A 75 -5.05 19.75 12.13
N SER A 76 -5.57 18.53 11.98
CA SER A 76 -4.81 17.30 12.22
C SER A 76 -3.63 17.19 11.26
N ARG A 77 -3.83 17.51 9.98
CA ARG A 77 -2.76 17.51 8.97
C ARG A 77 -1.63 18.47 9.34
N GLU A 78 -1.96 19.70 9.75
CA GLU A 78 -0.98 20.67 10.21
C GLU A 78 -0.27 20.22 11.50
N GLY A 79 -0.99 19.57 12.42
CA GLY A 79 -0.42 18.93 13.61
C GLY A 79 0.67 17.93 13.24
N TYR A 80 0.33 16.99 12.35
CA TYR A 80 1.26 15.96 11.90
C TYR A 80 2.47 16.51 11.13
N LEU A 81 2.31 17.60 10.38
CA LEU A 81 3.45 18.28 9.76
C LEU A 81 4.38 18.93 10.79
N ARG A 82 3.85 19.48 11.87
CA ARG A 82 4.67 20.01 12.98
C ARG A 82 5.39 18.89 13.72
N ASP A 83 4.71 17.77 14.00
CA ASP A 83 5.31 16.61 14.65
C ASP A 83 6.41 15.99 13.80
N TRP A 84 6.22 15.94 12.48
CA TRP A 84 7.23 15.54 11.52
C TRP A 84 8.45 16.48 11.57
N ALA A 85 8.25 17.79 11.50
CA ALA A 85 9.34 18.77 11.56
C ALA A 85 10.14 18.64 12.86
N TRP A 86 9.44 18.47 13.98
CA TRP A 86 10.06 18.25 15.28
C TRP A 86 10.91 16.96 15.29
N ALA A 87 10.43 15.86 14.70
CA ALA A 87 11.21 14.63 14.59
C ALA A 87 12.48 14.82 13.74
N GLN A 88 12.41 15.61 12.67
CA GLN A 88 13.58 15.95 11.85
C GLN A 88 14.62 16.78 12.62
N GLU A 89 14.19 17.77 13.41
CA GLU A 89 15.09 18.58 14.24
C GLU A 89 15.84 17.72 15.27
N GLN A 90 15.12 16.80 15.92
CA GLN A 90 15.72 15.87 16.88
C GLN A 90 16.73 14.92 16.28
N PHE A 91 16.75 14.73 14.96
CA PHE A 91 17.70 13.82 14.31
C PHE A 91 19.15 14.21 14.58
N VAL A 92 19.44 15.51 14.75
CA VAL A 92 20.79 16.00 15.01
C VAL A 92 21.32 15.48 16.35
N ASP A 93 20.47 15.53 17.38
CA ASP A 93 20.85 15.16 18.75
C ASP A 93 20.60 13.67 19.05
N SER A 94 19.57 13.09 18.43
CA SER A 94 19.13 11.70 18.64
C SER A 94 18.62 11.06 17.34
N PRO A 95 19.52 10.58 16.45
CA PRO A 95 19.13 9.97 15.18
C PRO A 95 18.16 8.79 15.34
N ARG A 96 18.44 7.87 16.27
CA ARG A 96 17.58 6.73 16.57
C ARG A 96 16.23 7.15 17.15
N GLY A 97 16.23 8.14 18.05
CA GLY A 97 15.01 8.68 18.64
C GLY A 97 14.10 9.35 17.61
N ALA A 98 14.68 10.11 16.68
CA ALA A 98 13.98 10.74 15.57
C ALA A 98 13.33 9.72 14.63
N VAL A 99 14.06 8.66 14.25
CA VAL A 99 13.52 7.59 13.38
C VAL A 99 12.38 6.83 14.07
N ARG A 100 12.49 6.56 15.37
CA ARG A 100 11.40 5.93 16.13
C ARG A 100 10.17 6.84 16.23
N ARG A 101 10.37 8.14 16.45
CA ARG A 101 9.29 9.13 16.42
C ARG A 101 8.58 9.19 15.06
N ALA A 102 9.33 9.04 13.97
CA ALA A 102 8.76 8.96 12.62
C ALA A 102 7.89 7.70 12.42
N ASP A 103 8.33 6.53 12.89
CA ASP A 103 7.52 5.29 12.86
C ASP A 103 6.24 5.43 13.71
N GLU A 104 6.37 5.99 14.92
CA GLU A 104 5.25 6.28 15.81
C GLU A 104 4.23 7.24 15.15
N LEU A 105 4.71 8.26 14.43
CA LEU A 105 3.89 9.23 13.70
C LEU A 105 3.11 8.56 12.55
N VAL A 106 3.74 7.68 11.78
CA VAL A 106 3.05 6.89 10.75
C VAL A 106 1.91 6.09 11.38
N GLY A 107 2.17 5.41 12.50
CA GLY A 107 1.13 4.67 13.22
C GLY A 107 -0.02 5.55 13.74
N GLN A 108 0.26 6.79 14.16
CA GLN A 108 -0.77 7.75 14.57
C GLN A 108 -1.63 8.19 13.39
N ILE A 109 -1.02 8.60 12.28
CA ILE A 109 -1.71 8.99 11.06
C ILE A 109 -2.59 7.84 10.56
N MET A 110 -2.07 6.61 10.56
CA MET A 110 -2.83 5.42 10.16
C MET A 110 -4.07 5.21 11.03
N ARG A 111 -3.93 5.28 12.37
CA ARG A 111 -5.07 5.14 13.29
C ARG A 111 -6.13 6.20 13.07
N ASP A 112 -5.73 7.46 12.93
CA ASP A 112 -6.66 8.57 12.73
C ASP A 112 -7.39 8.48 11.39
N ARG A 113 -6.71 7.93 10.37
CA ARG A 113 -7.32 7.61 9.09
C ARG A 113 -8.21 6.37 9.11
N GLY A 114 -8.26 5.62 10.21
CA GLY A 114 -9.12 4.44 10.37
C GLY A 114 -8.48 3.11 9.95
N TYR A 115 -7.17 3.06 9.73
CA TYR A 115 -6.47 1.80 9.48
C TYR A 115 -6.25 1.02 10.78
N PRO A 116 -6.38 -0.32 10.75
CA PRO A 116 -5.93 -1.16 11.85
C PRO A 116 -4.41 -1.08 12.00
N VAL A 117 -3.93 -1.12 13.24
CA VAL A 117 -2.49 -1.05 13.57
C VAL A 117 -2.00 -2.33 14.24
N GLU A 118 -2.29 -3.47 13.62
CA GLU A 118 -2.01 -4.82 14.14
C GLU A 118 -0.62 -5.34 13.72
N GLY A 119 0.43 -4.55 14.01
CA GLY A 119 1.81 -4.89 13.65
C GLY A 119 2.19 -4.54 12.20
N ALA A 120 3.50 -4.50 11.93
CA ALA A 120 4.04 -3.92 10.71
C ALA A 120 3.67 -4.69 9.43
N GLU A 121 3.67 -6.02 9.46
CA GLU A 121 3.30 -6.82 8.29
C GLU A 121 1.85 -6.57 7.85
N GLN A 122 0.94 -6.50 8.82
CA GLN A 122 -0.48 -6.22 8.56
C GLN A 122 -0.67 -4.79 8.07
N GLN A 123 -0.02 -3.80 8.71
CA GLN A 123 -0.02 -2.41 8.27
C GLN A 123 0.47 -2.26 6.83
N ILE A 124 1.56 -2.94 6.47
CA ILE A 124 2.08 -2.98 5.11
C ILE A 124 1.05 -3.56 4.15
N ALA A 125 0.42 -4.67 4.51
CA ALA A 125 -0.60 -5.30 3.67
C ALA A 125 -1.81 -4.38 3.44
N ASP A 126 -2.25 -3.68 4.47
CA ASP A 126 -3.42 -2.80 4.42
C ASP A 126 -3.11 -1.49 3.66
N LEU A 127 -1.94 -0.89 3.88
CA LEU A 127 -1.48 0.28 3.12
C LEU A 127 -1.29 -0.01 1.63
N SER A 128 -0.98 -1.26 1.27
CA SER A 128 -0.67 -1.64 -0.11
C SER A 128 -1.79 -1.40 -1.12
N VAL A 129 -3.04 -1.21 -0.67
CA VAL A 129 -4.19 -1.02 -1.56
C VAL A 129 -4.27 0.41 -2.10
N GLU A 130 -3.92 1.41 -1.29
CA GLU A 130 -3.96 2.84 -1.67
C GLU A 130 -2.55 3.44 -1.85
N HIS A 131 -1.58 2.98 -1.07
CA HIS A 131 -0.25 3.58 -0.93
C HIS A 131 0.85 2.68 -1.53
N SER A 132 0.48 1.89 -2.55
CA SER A 132 1.32 0.84 -3.14
C SER A 132 2.66 1.34 -3.68
N LYS A 133 2.71 2.59 -4.17
CA LYS A 133 3.91 3.20 -4.76
C LYS A 133 4.97 3.53 -3.72
N VAL A 134 4.56 3.87 -2.50
CA VAL A 134 5.48 4.29 -1.44
C VAL A 134 5.80 3.17 -0.45
N LEU A 135 5.09 2.04 -0.52
CA LEU A 135 5.20 0.94 0.43
C LEU A 135 6.60 0.33 0.57
N GLY A 136 7.39 0.32 -0.52
CA GLY A 136 8.79 -0.10 -0.47
C GLY A 136 9.64 0.79 0.46
N ASN A 137 9.36 2.09 0.50
CA ASN A 137 10.02 3.01 1.42
C ASN A 137 9.68 2.66 2.87
N TYR A 138 8.39 2.42 3.15
CA TYR A 138 7.95 2.05 4.49
C TYR A 138 8.62 0.78 4.99
N ARG A 139 8.65 -0.26 4.15
CA ARG A 139 9.24 -1.56 4.47
C ARG A 139 10.73 -1.43 4.82
N ILE A 140 11.49 -0.61 4.08
CA ILE A 140 12.91 -0.30 4.36
C ILE A 140 13.07 0.52 5.65
N ALA A 141 12.27 1.56 5.82
CA ALA A 141 12.35 2.44 6.99
C ALA A 141 12.02 1.70 8.28
N HIS A 142 11.00 0.84 8.24
CA HIS A 142 10.55 0.03 9.35
C HIS A 142 11.59 -1.03 9.74
N ASP A 143 12.17 -1.72 8.76
CA ASP A 143 13.30 -2.64 9.00
C ASP A 143 14.40 -1.94 9.79
N ILE A 144 14.89 -0.79 9.29
CA ILE A 144 15.94 0.00 9.94
C ILE A 144 15.53 0.44 11.36
N SER A 145 14.29 0.91 11.56
CA SER A 145 13.83 1.38 12.87
C SER A 145 13.62 0.26 13.88
N SER A 146 13.33 -0.95 13.42
CA SER A 146 13.07 -2.13 14.26
C SER A 146 14.34 -2.82 14.77
N ARG A 147 15.51 -2.47 14.20
CA ARG A 147 16.79 -3.05 14.60
C ARG A 147 17.16 -2.66 16.03
N GLY A 148 17.50 -3.66 16.83
CA GLY A 148 17.83 -3.53 18.24
C GLY A 148 19.27 -3.05 18.50
N ASP A 149 19.73 -3.28 19.73
CA ASP A 149 21.09 -2.91 20.14
C ASP A 149 22.16 -3.92 19.69
N ASP A 150 21.75 -5.16 19.40
CA ASP A 150 22.65 -6.22 18.92
C ASP A 150 23.09 -6.02 17.46
N ASP A 151 22.28 -5.34 16.65
CA ASP A 151 22.60 -4.96 15.25
C ASP A 151 22.20 -3.49 15.00
N PRO A 152 22.98 -2.53 15.51
CA PRO A 152 22.58 -1.14 15.45
C PRO A 152 22.68 -0.57 14.03
N PRO A 153 21.62 0.09 13.50
CA PRO A 153 21.72 0.74 12.20
C PRO A 153 22.74 1.87 12.25
N SER A 154 23.44 2.08 11.13
CA SER A 154 24.36 3.21 11.01
C SER A 154 23.62 4.55 10.96
N THR A 155 24.30 5.65 11.25
CA THR A 155 23.70 6.99 11.13
C THR A 155 23.21 7.29 9.70
N GLU A 156 23.88 6.73 8.69
CA GLU A 156 23.44 6.89 7.30
C GLU A 156 22.18 6.06 7.00
N ASP A 157 22.07 4.85 7.57
CA ASP A 157 20.82 4.07 7.50
C ASP A 157 19.67 4.82 8.15
N LEU A 158 19.91 5.44 9.31
CA LEU A 158 18.90 6.26 10.00
C LEU A 158 18.51 7.49 9.16
N ARG A 159 19.47 8.13 8.49
CA ARG A 159 19.19 9.23 7.54
C ARG A 159 18.34 8.75 6.38
N ASN A 160 18.63 7.57 5.83
CA ASN A 160 17.81 6.94 4.79
C ASN A 160 16.40 6.64 5.28
N ALA A 161 16.26 6.06 6.47
CA ALA A 161 14.97 5.78 7.09
C ALA A 161 14.13 7.05 7.25
N MET A 162 14.71 8.17 7.69
CA MET A 162 14.00 9.45 7.74
C MET A 162 13.48 9.90 6.37
N ARG A 163 14.27 9.72 5.29
CA ARG A 163 13.79 10.06 3.93
C ARG A 163 12.64 9.16 3.50
N HIS A 164 12.73 7.87 3.79
CA HIS A 164 11.71 6.90 3.45
C HIS A 164 10.41 7.12 4.25
N TYR A 165 10.51 7.42 5.54
CA TYR A 165 9.35 7.81 6.36
C TYR A 165 8.70 9.09 5.86
N ARG A 166 9.50 10.09 5.46
CA ARG A 166 8.94 11.34 4.89
C ARG A 166 8.03 11.04 3.70
N THR A 167 8.50 10.22 2.77
CA THR A 167 7.73 9.85 1.58
C THR A 167 6.39 9.22 1.97
N LEU A 168 6.36 8.36 2.99
CA LEU A 168 5.11 7.76 3.46
C LEU A 168 4.22 8.78 4.19
N VAL A 169 4.78 9.64 5.06
CA VAL A 169 4.02 10.67 5.77
C VAL A 169 3.36 11.63 4.78
N GLU A 170 4.10 12.13 3.80
CA GLU A 170 3.56 13.01 2.74
C GLU A 170 2.41 12.33 1.99
N ASP A 171 2.60 11.07 1.57
CA ASP A 171 1.58 10.29 0.86
C ASP A 171 0.32 10.07 1.73
N LEU A 172 0.49 9.72 3.01
CA LEU A 172 -0.62 9.54 3.95
C LEU A 172 -1.37 10.86 4.23
N LEU A 173 -0.68 12.00 4.23
CA LEU A 173 -1.29 13.31 4.45
C LEU A 173 -1.95 13.89 3.19
N ASP A 174 -1.47 13.57 1.99
CA ASP A 174 -2.05 14.06 0.73
C ASP A 174 -3.24 13.21 0.26
N HIS A 175 -3.21 11.90 0.49
CA HIS A 175 -4.36 11.04 0.24
C HIS A 175 -5.54 11.32 1.19
N ALA A 176 -5.29 11.96 2.34
CA ALA A 176 -6.34 12.42 3.25
C ALA A 176 -7.19 13.57 2.66
N THR A 177 -6.63 14.39 1.77
CA THR A 177 -7.36 15.50 1.12
C THR A 177 -8.20 15.08 -0.09
N THR A 178 -7.86 13.95 -0.72
CA THR A 178 -8.47 13.56 -2.01
C THR A 178 -9.91 13.04 -1.87
N GLU A 179 -10.32 12.55 -0.69
CA GLU A 179 -11.70 12.09 -0.46
C GLU A 179 -12.73 13.21 -0.30
N ARG A 180 -12.31 14.47 -0.10
CA ARG A 180 -13.24 15.61 -0.05
C ARG A 180 -13.80 16.01 -1.43
N SER A 181 -13.28 15.42 -2.51
CA SER A 181 -13.54 15.83 -3.91
C SER A 181 -14.23 14.76 -4.78
N LYS A 182 -14.79 13.69 -4.18
CA LYS A 182 -15.61 12.71 -4.89
C LYS A 182 -17.02 12.61 -4.33
#